data_AF-A0A550JEX2-F1
#
_entry.id   AF-A0A550JEX2-F1
#
_cell.length_a   1.000
_cell.length_b   1.000
_cell.length_c   1.000
_cell.angle_alpha   90.00
_cell.angle_beta   90.00
_cell.angle_gamma   90.00
#
_symmetry.space_group_name_H-M   'P 1'
#
loop_
_entity.id
_entity.type
_entity.pdbx_description
1 polymer ?
#
loop_
_entity_poly.entity_id
_entity_poly.type
_entity_poly.pdbx_seq_one_letter_code
_entity_poly.pdbx_strand_id
1 'polypeptide(L)'
;MQESFIFSLSCRLWPKNLSGGMKAPRKSVKLSEHRLCNRLAPRKKIMPSTPSSSPSSTLLAAVRQFNEGAYFSCHETLEVLWQDEPGPIRAVYQGVLQIGIGLLHWQRGNHRGARILLRRGDELLRPFLPVALGLDLAGLSAAVAGLLEILESPAGPPPLTDDRRPGLSRTGEKE
;
A
#
# COMPACT_ATOMS: atom_id res chain seq x y z
N MET A 1 11.12 11.52 17.49
CA MET A 1 10.21 12.26 16.60
C MET A 1 10.53 11.83 15.17
N GLN A 2 10.16 10.58 14.83
CA GLN A 2 10.59 9.91 13.60
C GLN A 2 9.62 10.21 12.45
N GLU A 3 9.88 11.33 11.78
CA GLU A 3 9.90 11.53 10.34
C GLU A 3 8.93 10.67 9.49
N SER A 4 7.76 11.27 9.23
CA SER A 4 6.75 11.00 8.20
C SER A 4 7.27 11.10 6.75
N PHE A 5 8.55 10.79 6.50
CA PHE A 5 9.26 11.16 5.27
C PHE A 5 9.11 10.17 4.10
N ILE A 6 8.53 8.98 4.33
CA ILE A 6 8.25 8.03 3.22
C ILE A 6 7.01 8.47 2.40
N PHE A 7 6.19 9.41 2.87
CA PHE A 7 4.96 9.84 2.17
C PHE A 7 4.98 11.29 1.62
N SER A 8 5.99 12.10 1.98
CA SER A 8 5.98 13.56 1.76
C SER A 8 6.20 14.04 0.30
N LEU A 9 6.65 13.18 -0.62
CA LEU A 9 6.82 13.58 -2.03
C LEU A 9 5.65 13.16 -2.94
N SER A 10 4.85 12.16 -2.55
CA SER A 10 3.63 11.79 -3.31
C SER A 10 2.40 12.60 -2.84
N CYS A 11 2.38 13.05 -1.58
CA CYS A 11 1.30 13.91 -1.06
C CYS A 11 1.42 15.40 -1.46
N ARG A 12 2.55 15.84 -2.03
CA ARG A 12 2.75 17.25 -2.43
C ARG A 12 1.97 17.66 -3.69
N LEU A 13 1.27 16.69 -4.30
CA LEU A 13 0.32 16.88 -5.41
C LEU A 13 -1.13 16.58 -4.99
N TRP A 14 -1.46 16.64 -3.70
CA TRP A 14 -2.85 16.56 -3.24
C TRP A 14 -3.46 17.97 -3.12
N PRO A 15 -4.31 18.41 -4.06
CA PRO A 15 -5.02 19.67 -3.89
C PRO A 15 -6.07 19.52 -2.79
N LYS A 16 -5.88 20.21 -1.66
CA LYS A 16 -7.00 20.65 -0.84
C LYS A 16 -7.63 21.83 -1.59
N ASN A 17 -8.85 21.63 -2.10
CA ASN A 17 -9.68 22.57 -2.86
C ASN A 17 -9.35 22.79 -4.36
N LEU A 18 -10.38 22.53 -5.17
CA LEU A 18 -10.62 23.12 -6.49
C LEU A 18 -10.84 24.63 -6.32
N SER A 19 -9.96 25.46 -6.89
CA SER A 19 -10.23 26.78 -7.48
C SER A 19 -8.91 27.54 -7.72
N GLY A 20 -8.70 28.02 -8.95
CA GLY A 20 -7.71 29.07 -9.22
C GLY A 20 -6.33 28.57 -9.67
N GLY A 21 -6.05 28.72 -10.97
CA GLY A 21 -4.80 28.29 -11.58
C GLY A 21 -3.57 29.07 -11.14
N MET A 22 -2.39 28.46 -11.25
CA MET A 22 -1.09 29.13 -11.34
C MET A 22 0.00 28.16 -11.85
N LYS A 23 0.94 28.72 -12.62
CA LYS A 23 1.97 28.04 -13.42
C LYS A 23 3.08 27.40 -12.57
N ALA A 24 3.62 26.27 -13.05
CA ALA A 24 4.74 25.55 -12.44
C ALA A 24 6.11 26.22 -12.70
N PRO A 25 7.01 26.32 -11.70
CA PRO A 25 8.40 26.71 -11.94
C PRO A 25 9.27 25.48 -12.29
N ARG A 26 10.04 25.59 -13.37
CA ARG A 26 11.16 24.67 -13.69
C ARG A 26 12.38 25.10 -12.87
N LYS A 27 12.89 24.25 -11.99
CA LYS A 27 14.32 24.28 -11.62
C LYS A 27 14.87 22.87 -11.42
N SER A 28 15.91 22.59 -12.19
CA SER A 28 16.77 21.41 -12.14
C SER A 28 17.50 21.35 -10.79
N VAL A 29 17.45 20.20 -10.12
CA VAL A 29 18.34 19.90 -9.00
C VAL A 29 19.21 18.71 -9.40
N LYS A 30 20.51 18.92 -9.30
CA LYS A 30 21.58 17.98 -9.65
C LYS A 30 21.44 16.70 -8.81
N LEU A 31 21.45 15.56 -9.48
CA LEU A 31 21.57 14.24 -8.87
C LEU A 31 23.03 14.08 -8.43
N SER A 32 23.31 14.14 -7.13
CA SER A 32 24.60 13.74 -6.57
C SER A 32 24.40 12.44 -5.79
N GLU A 33 25.07 11.41 -6.28
CA GLU A 33 25.17 10.07 -5.73
C GLU A 33 25.65 10.12 -4.26
N HIS A 34 24.92 9.47 -3.34
CA HIS A 34 25.46 8.57 -2.30
C HIS A 34 24.41 8.20 -1.24
N ARG A 35 24.27 6.87 -1.04
CA ARG A 35 24.05 6.18 0.26
C ARG A 35 22.69 6.31 0.96
N LEU A 36 21.93 5.20 0.91
CA LEU A 36 21.46 4.38 2.06
C LEU A 36 20.08 3.73 1.82
N CYS A 37 19.96 2.95 0.75
CA CYS A 37 18.94 1.92 0.64
C CYS A 37 19.45 0.65 1.32
N ASN A 38 19.48 0.63 2.66
CA ASN A 38 19.49 -0.54 3.54
C ASN A 38 19.95 -0.11 4.94
N ARG A 39 19.00 -0.02 5.87
CA ARG A 39 19.31 -0.26 7.27
C ARG A 39 18.07 -0.88 7.93
N LEU A 40 17.90 -2.17 7.68
CA LEU A 40 17.18 -3.03 8.61
C LEU A 40 17.83 -2.81 9.99
N ALA A 41 17.09 -2.20 10.91
CA ALA A 41 17.52 -2.01 12.28
C ALA A 41 17.85 -3.38 12.93
N PRO A 42 18.77 -3.43 13.91
CA PRO A 42 19.22 -4.68 14.51
C PRO A 42 18.05 -5.42 15.18
N ARG A 43 17.94 -6.72 14.88
CA ARG A 43 16.99 -7.69 15.44
C ARG A 43 17.05 -7.69 16.98
N LYS A 44 16.06 -7.13 17.66
CA LYS A 44 15.68 -7.63 18.99
C LYS A 44 14.94 -8.95 18.76
N LYS A 45 15.44 -10.05 19.32
CA LYS A 45 14.69 -11.31 19.45
C LYS A 45 13.49 -11.02 20.37
N ILE A 46 12.38 -10.60 19.78
CA ILE A 46 11.08 -10.59 20.44
C ILE A 46 10.43 -11.89 20.01
N MET A 47 10.12 -12.74 20.99
CA MET A 47 9.40 -14.00 20.79
C MET A 47 8.03 -13.70 20.15
N PRO A 48 7.51 -14.55 19.27
CA PRO A 48 6.22 -14.28 18.63
C PRO A 48 5.13 -14.36 19.70
N SER A 49 4.60 -13.20 20.11
CA SER A 49 3.27 -13.17 20.71
C SER A 49 2.31 -13.62 19.61
N THR A 50 1.61 -14.71 19.89
CA THR A 50 0.55 -15.26 19.02
C THR A 50 -0.39 -14.14 18.59
N PRO A 51 -0.63 -13.93 17.28
CA PRO A 51 -1.64 -12.96 16.87
C PRO A 51 -2.97 -13.41 17.46
N SER A 52 -3.65 -12.50 18.15
CA SER A 52 -5.06 -12.68 18.52
C SER A 52 -5.81 -13.16 17.28
N SER A 53 -6.49 -14.30 17.38
CA SER A 53 -7.10 -15.03 16.26
C SER A 53 -8.30 -14.33 15.62
N SER A 54 -8.67 -13.15 16.09
CA SER A 54 -9.76 -12.35 15.55
C SER A 54 -9.25 -10.98 15.06
N PRO A 55 -9.50 -10.59 13.80
CA PRO A 55 -9.13 -9.28 13.29
C PRO A 55 -9.82 -8.18 14.11
N SER A 56 -9.09 -7.12 14.44
CA SER A 56 -9.65 -5.95 15.14
C SER A 56 -10.76 -5.31 14.29
N SER A 57 -11.72 -4.65 14.95
CA SER A 57 -12.79 -3.91 14.26
C SER A 57 -12.23 -2.85 13.29
N THR A 58 -11.12 -2.22 13.64
CA THR A 58 -10.37 -1.29 12.80
C THR A 58 -9.83 -1.96 11.54
N LEU A 59 -9.27 -3.17 11.66
CA LEU A 59 -8.80 -3.91 10.48
C LEU A 59 -9.98 -4.27 9.56
N LEU A 60 -11.12 -4.65 10.13
CA LEU A 60 -12.33 -4.92 9.35
C LEU A 60 -12.86 -3.67 8.62
N ALA A 61 -12.76 -2.50 9.24
CA ALA A 61 -13.10 -1.25 8.57
C ALA A 61 -12.14 -0.95 7.39
N ALA A 62 -10.83 -1.15 7.59
CA ALA A 62 -9.85 -0.99 6.53
C ALA A 62 -10.10 -1.94 5.35
N VAL A 63 -10.46 -3.20 5.61
CA VAL A 63 -10.81 -4.19 4.57
C VAL A 63 -12.03 -3.74 3.77
N ARG A 64 -13.11 -3.29 4.43
CA ARG A 64 -14.29 -2.76 3.73
C ARG A 64 -13.95 -1.57 2.83
N GLN A 65 -13.22 -0.59 3.37
CA GLN A 65 -12.79 0.60 2.63
C GLN A 65 -11.90 0.23 1.43
N PHE A 66 -11.03 -0.77 1.56
CA PHE A 66 -10.21 -1.26 0.46
C PHE A 66 -11.09 -1.82 -0.67
N ASN A 67 -12.06 -2.67 -0.32
CA ASN A 67 -12.96 -3.33 -1.27
C ASN A 67 -13.93 -2.35 -1.95
N GLU A 68 -14.32 -1.28 -1.26
CA GLU A 68 -15.11 -0.17 -1.84
C GLU A 68 -14.27 0.75 -2.75
N GLY A 69 -12.94 0.59 -2.76
CA GLY A 69 -12.00 1.49 -3.43
C GLY A 69 -11.83 2.84 -2.75
N ALA A 70 -12.26 2.98 -1.50
CA ALA A 70 -12.00 4.13 -0.64
C ALA A 70 -10.55 4.10 -0.11
N TYR A 71 -9.58 4.03 -1.03
CA TYR A 71 -8.17 3.77 -0.72
C TYR A 71 -7.53 4.82 0.19
N PHE A 72 -8.01 6.07 0.14
CA PHE A 72 -7.55 7.11 1.05
C PHE A 72 -7.99 6.85 2.50
N SER A 73 -9.27 6.56 2.71
CA SER A 73 -9.79 6.21 4.05
C SER A 73 -9.19 4.91 4.57
N CYS A 74 -8.96 3.94 3.68
CA CYS A 74 -8.23 2.70 3.99
C CYS A 74 -6.81 3.00 4.49
N HIS A 75 -6.09 3.88 3.81
CA HIS A 75 -4.75 4.33 4.25
C HIS A 75 -4.78 4.92 5.66
N GLU A 76 -5.66 5.89 5.92
CA GLU A 76 -5.75 6.53 7.24
C GLU A 76 -6.08 5.50 8.35
N THR A 77 -6.98 4.56 8.05
CA THR A 77 -7.36 3.50 9.01
C THR A 77 -6.22 2.52 9.28
N LEU A 78 -5.48 2.10 8.24
CA LEU A 78 -4.32 1.22 8.37
C LEU A 78 -3.12 1.90 9.03
N GLU A 79 -2.96 3.21 8.85
CA GLU A 79 -1.87 3.97 9.47
C GLU A 79 -1.94 3.92 11.00
N VAL A 80 -3.15 3.99 11.57
CA VAL A 80 -3.38 3.82 13.01
C VAL A 80 -2.87 2.46 13.49
N LEU A 81 -3.29 1.37 12.83
CA LEU A 81 -2.84 0.01 13.18
C LEU A 81 -1.34 -0.18 13.00
N TRP A 82 -0.76 0.47 11.99
CA TRP A 82 0.68 0.41 11.72
C TRP A 82 1.49 1.13 12.80
N GLN A 83 1.06 2.31 13.25
CA GLN A 83 1.72 3.08 14.30
C GLN A 83 1.76 2.32 15.63
N ASP A 84 0.68 1.61 15.94
CA ASP A 84 0.52 0.89 17.22
C ASP A 84 1.20 -0.49 17.24
N GLU A 85 1.64 -1.02 16.09
CA GLU A 85 2.20 -2.37 15.98
C GLU A 85 3.74 -2.39 16.02
N PRO A 86 4.36 -2.83 17.12
CA PRO A 86 5.82 -2.91 17.23
C PRO A 86 6.41 -4.16 16.56
N GLY A 87 5.60 -5.17 16.27
CA GLY A 87 6.03 -6.47 15.77
C GLY A 87 6.30 -6.50 14.26
N PRO A 88 6.85 -7.63 13.76
CA PRO A 88 7.08 -7.81 12.33
C PRO A 88 5.78 -7.75 11.51
N ILE A 89 4.64 -8.09 12.12
CA ILE A 89 3.32 -8.11 11.48
C ILE A 89 2.89 -6.73 10.95
N ARG A 90 3.50 -5.65 11.46
CA ARG A 90 3.31 -4.28 10.95
C ARG A 90 3.58 -4.14 9.44
N ALA A 91 4.44 -5.00 8.89
CA ALA A 91 4.74 -5.05 7.46
C ALA A 91 3.50 -5.44 6.62
N VAL A 92 2.56 -6.21 7.19
CA VAL A 92 1.29 -6.53 6.53
C VAL A 92 0.44 -5.27 6.35
N TYR A 93 0.31 -4.45 7.39
CA TYR A 93 -0.40 -3.15 7.29
C TYR A 93 0.26 -2.24 6.25
N GLN A 94 1.59 -2.12 6.27
CA GLN A 94 2.33 -1.34 5.27
C GLN A 94 2.14 -1.87 3.85
N GLY A 95 2.10 -3.19 3.67
CA GLY A 95 1.90 -3.83 2.37
C GLY A 95 0.54 -3.51 1.77
N VAL A 96 -0.54 -3.74 2.55
CA VAL A 96 -1.91 -3.43 2.12
C VAL A 96 -2.10 -1.93 1.85
N LEU A 97 -1.54 -1.08 2.72
CA LEU A 97 -1.56 0.37 2.55
C LEU A 97 -0.90 0.80 1.23
N GLN A 98 0.30 0.27 0.93
CA GLN A 98 0.98 0.58 -0.33
C GLN A 98 0.22 0.09 -1.55
N ILE A 99 -0.41 -1.09 -1.48
CA ILE A 99 -1.25 -1.61 -2.55
C ILE A 99 -2.44 -0.67 -2.80
N GLY A 100 -3.16 -0.26 -1.75
CA GLY A 100 -4.30 0.65 -1.88
C GLY A 100 -3.91 1.98 -2.54
N ILE A 101 -2.76 2.55 -2.15
CA ILE A 101 -2.28 3.80 -2.74
C ILE A 101 -1.76 3.59 -4.16
N GLY A 102 -1.19 2.42 -4.47
CA GLY A 102 -0.86 2.02 -5.83
C GLY A 102 -2.08 2.01 -6.75
N LEU A 103 -3.20 1.47 -6.28
CA LEU A 103 -4.48 1.47 -7.00
C LEU A 103 -5.03 2.89 -7.19
N LEU A 104 -4.95 3.73 -6.15
CA LEU A 104 -5.32 5.15 -6.25
C LEU A 104 -4.45 5.90 -7.27
N HIS A 105 -3.16 5.60 -7.35
CA HIS A 105 -2.27 6.15 -8.37
C HIS A 105 -2.71 5.73 -9.78
N TRP A 106 -3.14 4.49 -9.96
CA TRP A 106 -3.66 4.02 -11.24
C TRP A 106 -4.97 4.73 -11.60
N GLN A 107 -5.92 4.88 -10.68
CA GLN A 107 -7.15 5.64 -10.91
C GLN A 107 -6.89 7.08 -11.39
N ARG A 108 -5.75 7.66 -11.01
CA ARG A 108 -5.32 9.02 -11.39
C ARG A 108 -4.45 9.06 -12.65
N GLY A 109 -4.27 7.94 -13.34
CA GLY A 109 -3.41 7.83 -14.52
C GLY A 109 -1.90 7.83 -14.23
N ASN A 110 -1.50 7.78 -12.95
CA ASN A 110 -0.09 7.68 -12.57
C ASN A 110 0.36 6.21 -12.54
N HIS A 111 0.47 5.61 -13.74
CA HIS A 111 0.82 4.19 -13.91
C HIS A 111 2.21 3.84 -13.39
N ARG A 112 3.17 4.77 -13.50
CA ARG A 112 4.53 4.57 -12.96
C ARG A 112 4.51 4.45 -11.45
N GLY A 113 3.81 5.36 -10.77
CA GLY A 113 3.66 5.32 -9.31
C GLY A 113 2.90 4.08 -8.85
N ALA A 114 1.83 3.72 -9.57
CA ALA A 114 1.05 2.51 -9.30
C ALA A 114 1.94 1.26 -9.29
N ARG A 115 2.73 1.04 -10.36
CA ARG A 115 3.62 -0.12 -10.47
C ARG A 115 4.62 -0.22 -9.32
N ILE A 116 5.24 0.90 -8.96
CA ILE A 116 6.24 0.94 -7.88
C ILE A 116 5.60 0.55 -6.54
N LEU A 117 4.44 1.11 -6.23
CA LEU A 117 3.76 0.87 -4.95
C LEU A 117 3.15 -0.53 -4.86
N LEU A 118 2.53 -1.02 -5.94
CA LEU A 118 2.01 -2.38 -6.01
C LEU A 118 3.11 -3.43 -5.80
N ARG A 119 4.27 -3.26 -6.47
CA ARG A 119 5.42 -4.17 -6.33
C ARG A 119 5.98 -4.17 -4.91
N ARG A 120 6.19 -2.99 -4.31
CA ARG A 120 6.69 -2.86 -2.94
C ARG A 120 5.70 -3.41 -1.91
N GLY A 121 4.42 -3.15 -2.13
CA GLY A 121 3.35 -3.69 -1.29
C GLY A 121 3.36 -5.21 -1.30
N ASP A 122 3.41 -5.83 -2.48
CA ASP A 122 3.54 -7.28 -2.65
C ASP A 122 4.79 -7.84 -1.94
N GLU A 123 5.96 -7.21 -2.15
CA GLU A 123 7.22 -7.60 -1.51
C GLU A 123 7.13 -7.63 0.03
N LEU A 124 6.40 -6.69 0.63
CA LEU A 124 6.16 -6.66 2.08
C LEU A 124 5.25 -7.79 2.57
N LEU A 125 4.31 -8.25 1.74
CA LEU A 125 3.36 -9.31 2.10
C LEU A 125 3.98 -10.70 1.96
N ARG A 126 4.93 -10.91 1.05
CA ARG A 126 5.54 -12.22 0.75
C ARG A 126 5.96 -13.04 1.98
N PRO A 127 6.60 -12.49 3.03
CA PRO A 127 6.99 -13.26 4.21
C PRO A 127 5.83 -13.78 5.06
N PHE A 128 4.61 -13.25 4.85
CA PHE A 128 3.41 -13.53 5.64
C PHE A 128 2.36 -14.32 4.84
N LEU A 129 2.69 -14.76 3.62
CA LEU A 129 1.83 -15.63 2.83
C LEU A 129 1.69 -17.01 3.49
N PRO A 130 0.56 -17.72 3.28
CA PRO A 130 -0.60 -17.30 2.49
C PRO A 130 -1.60 -16.42 3.27
N VAL A 131 -1.52 -16.40 4.60
CA VAL A 131 -2.53 -15.82 5.48
C VAL A 131 -1.88 -15.11 6.65
N ALA A 132 -2.34 -13.89 6.94
CA ALA A 132 -2.00 -13.21 8.18
C ALA A 132 -3.15 -12.28 8.61
N LEU A 133 -3.32 -12.08 9.91
CA LEU A 133 -4.39 -11.24 10.49
C LEU A 133 -5.82 -11.64 10.04
N GLY A 134 -6.01 -12.92 9.66
CA GLY A 134 -7.27 -13.41 9.10
C GLY A 134 -7.56 -12.95 7.67
N LEU A 135 -6.56 -12.44 6.95
CA LEU A 135 -6.66 -11.97 5.56
C LEU A 135 -6.05 -12.99 4.60
N ASP A 136 -6.69 -13.16 3.44
CA ASP A 136 -6.14 -13.92 2.31
C ASP A 136 -5.09 -13.08 1.57
N LEU A 137 -3.85 -13.17 2.03
CA LEU A 137 -2.74 -12.45 1.41
C LEU A 137 -2.28 -13.12 0.11
N ALA A 138 -2.50 -14.43 -0.05
CA ALA A 138 -2.19 -15.14 -1.28
C ALA A 138 -3.09 -14.67 -2.43
N GLY A 139 -4.40 -14.56 -2.19
CA GLY A 139 -5.36 -14.01 -3.14
C GLY A 139 -5.02 -12.56 -3.53
N LEU A 140 -4.71 -11.72 -2.55
CA LEU A 140 -4.29 -10.34 -2.82
C LEU A 140 -3.00 -10.27 -3.63
N SER A 141 -1.98 -11.05 -3.26
CA SER A 141 -0.68 -11.10 -3.95
C SER A 141 -0.82 -11.56 -5.41
N ALA A 142 -1.63 -12.61 -5.65
CA ALA A 142 -1.93 -13.08 -7.00
C ALA A 142 -2.66 -12.01 -7.84
N ALA A 143 -3.62 -11.30 -7.26
CA ALA A 143 -4.32 -10.23 -7.95
C ALA A 143 -3.37 -9.06 -8.28
N VAL A 144 -2.50 -8.68 -7.34
CA VAL A 144 -1.47 -7.65 -7.57
C VAL A 144 -0.50 -8.06 -8.69
N ALA A 145 -0.12 -9.34 -8.77
CA ALA A 145 0.71 -9.83 -9.87
C ALA A 145 0.04 -9.63 -11.24
N GLY A 146 -1.23 -10.00 -11.39
CA GLY A 146 -1.98 -9.77 -12.64
C GLY A 146 -2.13 -8.29 -12.99
N LEU A 147 -2.29 -7.42 -11.98
CA LEU A 147 -2.30 -5.97 -12.17
C LEU A 147 -0.95 -5.42 -12.65
N LEU A 148 0.16 -5.95 -12.12
CA LEU A 148 1.50 -5.55 -12.55
C LEU A 148 1.75 -5.95 -14.01
N GLU A 149 1.29 -7.12 -14.46
CA GLU A 149 1.37 -7.52 -15.87
C GLU A 149 0.65 -6.54 -16.79
N ILE A 150 -0.55 -6.08 -16.40
CA ILE A 150 -1.30 -5.06 -17.15
C ILE A 150 -0.54 -3.73 -17.19
N LEU A 151 0.01 -3.29 -16.06
CA LEU A 151 0.81 -2.05 -15.94
C LEU A 151 2.14 -2.07 -16.70
N GLU A 152 2.63 -3.26 -17.03
CA GLU A 152 3.88 -3.50 -17.74
C GLU A 152 3.65 -3.83 -19.23
N SER A 153 2.38 -3.94 -19.66
CA SER A 153 2.03 -4.18 -21.06
C SER A 153 2.54 -3.06 -21.99
N PRO A 154 3.12 -3.42 -23.16
CA PRO A 154 3.62 -2.45 -24.14
C PRO A 154 2.54 -1.51 -24.72
N ALA A 155 1.28 -1.96 -24.73
CA ALA A 155 0.15 -1.16 -25.19
C ALA A 155 -0.18 0.02 -24.25
N GLY A 156 0.43 0.05 -23.06
CA GLY A 156 0.06 0.92 -21.96
C GLY A 156 -1.16 0.36 -21.21
N PRO A 157 -1.24 0.61 -19.89
CA PRO A 157 -2.36 0.09 -19.12
C PRO A 157 -3.64 0.87 -19.39
N PRO A 158 -4.80 0.20 -19.46
CA PRO A 158 -6.08 0.87 -19.49
C PRO A 158 -6.35 1.58 -18.16
N PRO A 159 -7.34 2.48 -18.09
CA PRO A 159 -7.83 3.00 -16.81
C PRO A 159 -8.23 1.87 -15.86
N LEU A 160 -7.99 2.05 -14.55
CA LEU A 160 -8.48 1.11 -13.55
C LEU A 160 -10.01 1.22 -13.47
N THR A 161 -10.68 0.11 -13.72
CA THR A 161 -12.13 -0.05 -13.65
C THR A 161 -12.52 -0.93 -12.48
N ASP A 162 -13.78 -0.86 -12.04
CA ASP A 162 -14.23 -1.53 -10.82
C ASP A 162 -14.05 -3.05 -10.85
N ASP A 163 -14.20 -3.67 -12.03
CA ASP A 163 -14.01 -5.09 -12.29
C ASP A 163 -12.54 -5.56 -12.15
N ARG A 164 -11.59 -4.63 -12.17
CA ARG A 164 -10.15 -4.91 -12.02
C ARG A 164 -9.63 -4.62 -10.62
N ARG A 165 -10.46 -4.12 -9.71
CA ARG A 165 -10.02 -3.84 -8.34
C ARG A 165 -9.81 -5.17 -7.62
N PRO A 166 -8.63 -5.41 -7.03
CA PRO A 166 -8.42 -6.61 -6.24
C PRO A 166 -9.28 -6.53 -4.99
N GLY A 167 -9.91 -7.64 -4.63
CA GLY A 167 -10.55 -7.78 -3.33
C GLY A 167 -9.52 -8.14 -2.26
N LEU A 168 -9.73 -7.63 -1.05
CA LEU A 168 -9.07 -8.11 0.16
C LEU A 168 -10.07 -8.99 0.93
N SER A 169 -9.93 -10.30 0.75
CA SER A 169 -10.82 -11.29 1.36
C SER A 169 -10.33 -11.73 2.74
N ARG A 170 -11.27 -12.19 3.56
CA ARG A 170 -10.97 -12.82 4.85
C ARG A 170 -10.88 -14.33 4.72
N THR A 171 -9.96 -14.94 5.47
CA THR A 171 -9.85 -16.40 5.54
C THR A 171 -10.94 -16.95 6.46
N GLY A 172 -11.76 -17.86 5.95
CA GLY A 172 -12.89 -18.45 6.68
C GLY A 172 -14.28 -17.99 6.22
N GLU A 173 -14.36 -17.04 5.28
CA GLU A 173 -15.58 -16.70 4.54
C GLU A 173 -15.59 -17.50 3.21
N LYS A 174 -15.74 -18.82 3.30
CA LYS A 174 -16.36 -19.59 2.23
C LYS A 174 -17.79 -19.84 2.70
N GLU A 175 -18.72 -19.00 2.28
CA GLU A 175 -20.14 -19.37 2.25
C GLU A 175 -20.40 -20.23 1.02
#